data_AF-A0A425WGI5-F1
#
_entry.id   AF-A0A425WGI5-F1
#
_cell.length_a   1.000
_cell.length_b   1.000
_cell.length_c   1.000
_cell.angle_alpha   90.00
_cell.angle_beta   90.00
_cell.angle_gamma   90.00
#
_symmetry.space_group_name_H-M   'P 1'
#
loop_
_entity.id
_entity.type
_entity.pdbx_description
1 polymer ?
#
loop_
_entity_poly.entity_id
_entity_poly.type
_entity_poly.pdbx_seq_one_letter_code
_entity_poly.pdbx_strand_id
1 'polypeptide(L)'
;MLAGAGKAQSGAAAKDGRLQADRCGRDKLQEGPQLHDGHGCKVFDAFFEQIGIEGREPIDFVSADVARWVDDAMKVWVAHALRCTDTFHIVQWTTELLDELRRQSWRAAVQKAKAAPKGRRAPKGRPQHP
;
A
#
# COMPACT_ATOMS: atom_id res chain seq x y z
N MET A 1 -38.19 38.01 -23.35
CA MET A 1 -38.51 36.94 -24.31
C MET A 1 -37.45 36.97 -25.40
N LEU A 2 -36.69 35.89 -25.57
CA LEU A 2 -36.18 35.36 -26.83
C LEU A 2 -35.37 34.09 -26.52
N ALA A 3 -35.91 32.99 -27.03
CA ALA A 3 -35.40 31.64 -26.91
C ALA A 3 -34.29 31.37 -27.92
N GLY A 4 -33.43 30.39 -27.62
CA GLY A 4 -32.64 29.68 -28.61
C GLY A 4 -31.20 29.42 -28.19
N ALA A 5 -30.93 28.21 -27.69
CA ALA A 5 -29.63 27.59 -27.79
C ALA A 5 -29.83 26.10 -28.07
N GLY A 6 -29.11 25.63 -29.08
CA GLY A 6 -29.35 24.39 -29.78
C GLY A 6 -28.96 23.13 -29.01
N LYS A 7 -29.43 22.01 -29.56
CA LYS A 7 -29.17 20.64 -29.13
C LYS A 7 -27.67 20.37 -28.95
N ALA A 8 -27.34 19.69 -27.86
CA ALA A 8 -26.15 18.82 -27.79
C ALA A 8 -26.65 17.37 -27.75
N GLN A 9 -26.33 16.63 -28.80
CA GLN A 9 -26.33 15.17 -28.80
C GLN A 9 -25.06 14.71 -28.08
N SER A 10 -25.19 13.85 -27.08
CA SER A 10 -24.22 12.78 -26.82
C SER A 10 -25.06 11.50 -26.74
N GLY A 11 -24.88 10.49 -27.57
CA GLY A 11 -23.62 10.00 -28.12
C GLY A 11 -23.15 8.84 -27.25
N ALA A 12 -23.83 7.70 -27.43
CA ALA A 12 -23.51 6.33 -27.01
C ALA A 12 -22.29 6.09 -26.11
N ALA A 13 -22.50 5.49 -24.93
CA ALA A 13 -21.54 4.59 -24.31
C ALA A 13 -22.01 3.15 -24.53
N ALA A 14 -21.56 2.59 -25.64
CA ALA A 14 -21.78 1.20 -25.99
C ALA A 14 -20.77 0.31 -25.24
N LYS A 15 -21.31 -0.82 -24.77
CA LYS A 15 -20.64 -2.10 -24.45
C LYS A 15 -19.94 -2.17 -23.09
N ASP A 16 -20.65 -2.84 -22.19
CA ASP A 16 -20.13 -3.77 -21.18
C ASP A 16 -19.17 -4.78 -21.87
N GLY A 17 -17.96 -4.29 -22.11
CA GLY A 17 -16.90 -4.96 -22.83
C GLY A 17 -16.10 -5.79 -21.87
N ARG A 18 -16.47 -7.05 -21.75
CA ARG A 18 -15.71 -8.13 -21.11
C ARG A 18 -14.23 -8.10 -21.57
N LEU A 19 -13.37 -7.44 -20.80
CA LEU A 19 -11.91 -7.28 -20.96
C LEU A 19 -11.36 -7.18 -19.51
N GLN A 20 -10.51 -8.03 -18.96
CA GLN A 20 -9.49 -8.94 -19.45
C GLN A 20 -9.14 -9.88 -18.28
N ALA A 21 -8.96 -11.17 -18.55
CA ALA A 21 -8.81 -12.21 -17.54
C ALA A 21 -7.35 -12.43 -17.04
N ASP A 22 -6.38 -11.55 -17.35
CA ASP A 22 -4.95 -11.81 -17.10
C ASP A 22 -4.17 -10.67 -16.41
N ARG A 23 -4.84 -9.66 -15.86
CA ARG A 23 -4.19 -8.44 -15.31
C ARG A 23 -3.39 -8.63 -14.00
N CYS A 24 -3.68 -9.67 -13.21
CA CYS A 24 -3.13 -9.79 -11.86
C CYS A 24 -1.89 -10.69 -11.82
N GLY A 25 -0.71 -10.08 -11.92
CA GLY A 25 0.55 -10.76 -11.63
C GLY A 25 0.79 -10.88 -10.12
N ARG A 26 0.46 -12.06 -9.56
CA ARG A 26 0.84 -12.63 -8.24
C ARG A 26 -0.31 -12.77 -7.22
N ASP A 27 -1.22 -13.71 -7.47
CA ASP A 27 -2.29 -14.19 -6.57
C ASP A 27 -1.78 -15.01 -5.36
N LYS A 28 -0.60 -14.74 -4.80
CA LYS A 28 0.00 -15.57 -3.75
C LYS A 28 0.63 -14.69 -2.67
N LEU A 29 -0.14 -14.04 -1.82
CA LEU A 29 0.30 -13.60 -0.48
C LEU A 29 -0.89 -13.15 0.39
N GLN A 30 -0.91 -13.71 1.61
CA GLN A 30 -1.70 -13.35 2.79
C GLN A 30 -3.14 -13.90 2.90
N GLU A 31 -3.29 -15.02 3.61
CA GLU A 31 -4.59 -15.51 4.13
C GLU A 31 -4.92 -14.75 5.42
N GLY A 32 -5.98 -13.94 5.36
CA GLY A 32 -6.58 -13.26 6.51
C GLY A 32 -8.11 -13.41 6.44
N PRO A 33 -8.86 -13.08 7.50
CA PRO A 33 -10.32 -13.20 7.47
C PRO A 33 -10.89 -12.20 6.44
N GLN A 34 -11.32 -12.73 5.30
CA GLN A 34 -11.78 -11.98 4.13
C GLN A 34 -13.31 -12.08 3.99
N LEU A 35 -13.93 -11.04 3.42
CA LEU A 35 -15.36 -11.01 3.07
C LEU A 35 -15.70 -11.94 1.88
N HIS A 36 -14.68 -12.48 1.20
CA HIS A 36 -14.75 -13.33 0.03
C HIS A 36 -13.56 -14.30 0.05
N ASP A 37 -13.71 -15.48 -0.56
CA ASP A 37 -12.60 -16.43 -0.70
C ASP A 37 -11.63 -15.95 -1.80
N GLY A 38 -10.57 -15.22 -1.43
CA GLY A 38 -9.48 -14.84 -2.34
C GLY A 38 -8.88 -13.45 -2.09
N HIS A 39 -7.83 -13.12 -2.84
CA HIS A 39 -7.15 -11.82 -2.79
C HIS A 39 -6.74 -11.40 -4.21
N GLY A 40 -6.55 -10.10 -4.44
CA GLY A 40 -6.13 -9.55 -5.73
C GLY A 40 -7.26 -8.98 -6.59
N CYS A 41 -7.00 -8.74 -7.88
CA CYS A 41 -7.91 -7.96 -8.74
C CYS A 41 -9.32 -8.56 -8.89
N LYS A 42 -9.46 -9.90 -8.84
CA LYS A 42 -10.77 -10.58 -9.00
C LYS A 42 -11.79 -10.19 -7.92
N VAL A 43 -11.28 -9.82 -6.75
CA VAL A 43 -12.07 -9.31 -5.63
C VAL A 43 -12.67 -7.96 -5.98
N PHE A 44 -11.83 -7.06 -6.49
CA PHE A 44 -12.28 -5.76 -6.95
C PHE A 44 -13.25 -5.88 -8.11
N ASP A 45 -13.00 -6.81 -9.03
CA ASP A 45 -13.92 -7.07 -10.13
C ASP A 45 -15.31 -7.43 -9.60
N ALA A 46 -15.41 -8.43 -8.70
CA ALA A 46 -16.68 -8.84 -8.10
C ALA A 46 -17.35 -7.71 -7.30
N PHE A 47 -16.59 -6.96 -6.49
CA PHE A 47 -17.10 -5.84 -5.70
C PHE A 47 -17.66 -4.73 -6.59
N PHE A 48 -16.88 -4.30 -7.58
CA PHE A 48 -17.28 -3.21 -8.45
C PHE A 48 -18.45 -3.62 -9.33
N GLU A 49 -18.47 -4.85 -9.85
CA GLU A 49 -19.62 -5.41 -10.57
C GLU A 49 -20.89 -5.38 -9.70
N GLN A 50 -20.79 -5.75 -8.42
CA GLN A 50 -21.93 -5.76 -7.50
C GLN A 50 -22.52 -4.36 -7.25
N ILE A 51 -21.69 -3.34 -7.07
CA ILE A 51 -22.19 -1.96 -6.82
C ILE A 51 -22.63 -1.25 -8.10
N GLY A 52 -22.30 -1.81 -9.27
CA GLY A 52 -22.67 -1.28 -10.58
C GLY A 52 -22.10 0.10 -10.88
N ILE A 53 -22.60 0.74 -11.94
CA ILE A 53 -22.12 2.07 -12.37
C ILE A 53 -22.57 3.15 -11.37
N GLU A 54 -23.83 3.10 -10.93
CA GLU A 54 -24.42 4.05 -9.98
C GLU A 54 -23.66 4.12 -8.65
N GLY A 55 -23.11 2.98 -8.19
CA GLY A 55 -22.30 2.95 -6.97
C GLY A 55 -20.86 3.45 -7.16
N ARG A 56 -20.36 3.51 -8.40
CA ARG A 56 -18.98 3.94 -8.73
C ARG A 56 -18.88 5.41 -9.07
N GLU A 57 -19.90 5.95 -9.72
CA GLU A 57 -19.95 7.35 -10.15
C GLU A 57 -19.64 8.35 -9.01
N PRO A 58 -20.22 8.22 -7.79
CA PRO A 58 -19.96 9.17 -6.70
C PRO A 58 -18.61 8.96 -5.99
N ILE A 59 -17.75 8.04 -6.44
CA ILE A 59 -16.44 7.80 -5.82
C ILE A 59 -15.45 8.84 -6.33
N ASP A 60 -15.26 9.92 -5.56
CA ASP A 60 -14.31 10.99 -5.90
C ASP A 60 -12.89 10.74 -5.40
N PHE A 61 -12.72 9.97 -4.31
CA PHE A 61 -11.43 9.75 -3.67
C PHE A 61 -11.25 8.29 -3.27
N VAL A 62 -10.07 7.74 -3.57
CA VAL A 62 -9.65 6.41 -3.15
C VAL A 62 -8.35 6.51 -2.35
N SER A 63 -8.41 6.13 -1.08
CA SER A 63 -7.25 5.94 -0.23
C SER A 63 -6.92 4.45 -0.16
N ALA A 64 -5.73 4.04 -0.60
CA ALA A 64 -5.32 2.64 -0.60
C ALA A 64 -3.80 2.46 -0.46
N ASP A 65 -3.39 1.21 -0.24
CA ASP A 65 -1.98 0.85 -0.23
C ASP A 65 -1.39 0.97 -1.65
N VAL A 66 -0.11 1.33 -1.74
CA VAL A 66 0.56 1.59 -3.02
C VAL A 66 0.98 0.28 -3.70
N ALA A 67 0.10 -0.72 -3.69
CA ALA A 67 0.30 -1.99 -4.34
C ALA A 67 -0.11 -1.90 -5.82
N ARG A 68 0.75 -2.37 -6.72
CA ARG A 68 0.54 -2.26 -8.17
C ARG A 68 -0.82 -2.81 -8.64
N TRP A 69 -1.29 -3.89 -8.05
CA TRP A 69 -2.57 -4.51 -8.44
C TRP A 69 -3.80 -3.70 -7.98
N VAL A 70 -3.67 -2.92 -6.91
CA VAL A 70 -4.69 -1.94 -6.48
C VAL A 70 -4.71 -0.78 -7.46
N ASP A 71 -3.53 -0.28 -7.82
CA ASP A 71 -3.37 0.74 -8.85
C ASP A 71 -4.05 0.37 -10.17
N ASP A 72 -3.79 -0.84 -10.64
CA ASP A 72 -4.34 -1.35 -11.90
C ASP A 72 -5.85 -1.55 -11.81
N ALA A 73 -6.38 -2.01 -10.66
CA ALA A 73 -7.81 -2.13 -10.44
C ALA A 73 -8.52 -0.77 -10.43
N MET A 74 -7.97 0.24 -9.73
CA MET A 74 -8.60 1.56 -9.63
C MET A 74 -8.61 2.29 -10.98
N LYS A 75 -7.56 2.13 -11.80
CA LYS A 75 -7.52 2.68 -13.17
C LYS A 75 -8.61 2.10 -14.07
N VAL A 76 -9.11 0.90 -13.78
CA VAL A 76 -10.15 0.24 -14.57
C VAL A 76 -11.53 0.66 -14.08
N TRP A 77 -11.77 0.56 -12.77
CA TRP A 77 -13.12 0.65 -12.22
C TRP A 77 -13.55 2.07 -11.86
N VAL A 78 -12.61 2.92 -11.44
CA VAL A 78 -12.86 4.29 -10.95
C VAL A 78 -11.74 5.24 -11.40
N ALA A 79 -11.49 5.28 -12.70
CA ALA A 79 -10.41 6.08 -13.29
C ALA A 79 -10.53 7.60 -13.03
N HIS A 80 -11.75 8.07 -12.74
CA HIS A 80 -12.04 9.46 -12.41
C HIS A 80 -11.70 9.84 -10.97
N ALA A 81 -11.63 8.86 -10.07
CA ALA A 81 -11.38 9.11 -8.65
C ALA A 81 -9.93 9.56 -8.41
N LEU A 82 -9.75 10.57 -7.56
CA LEU A 82 -8.43 10.97 -7.08
C LEU A 82 -7.86 9.89 -6.16
N ARG A 83 -6.62 9.49 -6.43
CA ARG A 83 -5.95 8.42 -5.69
C ARG A 83 -4.97 9.00 -4.69
N CYS A 84 -5.05 8.50 -3.46
CA CYS A 84 -4.21 8.90 -2.34
C CYS A 84 -3.60 7.67 -1.68
N THR A 85 -2.34 7.79 -1.22
CA THR A 85 -1.76 6.79 -0.33
C THR A 85 -2.44 6.86 1.02
N ASP A 86 -2.84 5.72 1.57
CA ASP A 86 -3.44 5.71 2.90
C ASP A 86 -2.40 5.95 4.01
N THR A 87 -2.86 6.61 5.07
CA THR A 87 -2.00 7.02 6.18
C THR A 87 -1.53 5.85 7.03
N PHE A 88 -2.29 4.74 7.08
CA PHE A 88 -1.94 3.56 7.85
C PHE A 88 -0.67 2.91 7.31
N HIS A 89 -0.61 2.66 6.00
CA HIS A 89 0.56 2.05 5.37
C HIS A 89 1.78 2.99 5.39
N ILE A 90 1.59 4.31 5.26
CA ILE A 90 2.70 5.27 5.42
C ILE A 90 3.32 5.14 6.81
N VAL A 91 2.50 5.14 7.86
CA VAL A 91 2.98 5.03 9.25
C VAL A 91 3.63 3.67 9.48
N GLN A 92 3.05 2.60 8.96
CA GLN A 92 3.63 1.26 9.04
C GLN A 92 5.01 1.21 8.39
N TRP A 93 5.17 1.62 7.14
CA TRP A 93 6.45 1.60 6.44
C TRP A 93 7.49 2.50 7.08
N THR A 94 7.07 3.67 7.55
CA THR A 94 7.95 4.59 8.28
C THR A 94 8.49 3.92 9.55
N THR A 95 7.61 3.23 10.29
CA THR A 95 7.99 2.51 11.51
C THR A 95 8.94 1.35 11.21
N GLU A 96 8.64 0.54 10.19
CA GLU A 96 9.50 -0.57 9.76
C GLU A 96 10.89 -0.09 9.32
N LEU A 97 10.95 1.02 8.57
CA LEU A 97 12.21 1.65 8.14
C LEU A 97 13.03 2.16 9.33
N LEU A 98 12.38 2.85 10.27
CA LEU A 98 13.04 3.33 11.49
C LEU A 98 13.60 2.17 12.32
N ASP A 99 12.87 1.07 12.44
CA ASP A 99 13.34 -0.12 13.13
C ASP A 99 14.55 -0.77 12.44
N GLU A 100 14.55 -0.80 11.10
CA GLU A 100 15.70 -1.30 10.36
C GLU A 100 16.94 -0.42 10.57
N LEU A 101 16.81 0.91 10.48
CA LEU A 101 17.90 1.85 10.75
C LEU A 101 18.44 1.72 12.17
N ARG A 102 17.54 1.53 13.16
CA ARG A 102 17.92 1.30 14.55
C ARG A 102 18.74 0.02 14.71
N ARG A 103 18.32 -1.08 14.06
CA ARG A 103 19.05 -2.35 14.08
C ARG A 103 20.42 -2.23 13.41
N GLN A 104 20.51 -1.54 12.27
CA GLN A 104 21.77 -1.29 11.57
C GLN A 104 22.76 -0.49 12.44
N SER A 105 22.28 0.58 13.07
CA SER A 105 23.07 1.41 13.97
C SER A 105 23.60 0.61 15.17
N TRP A 106 22.75 -0.21 15.79
CA TRP A 106 23.16 -1.10 16.87
C TRP A 106 24.21 -2.12 16.43
N ARG A 107 23.98 -2.81 15.31
CA ARG A 107 24.94 -3.79 14.76
C ARG A 107 26.29 -3.13 14.49
N ALA A 108 26.32 -1.93 13.91
CA ALA A 108 27.55 -1.18 13.66
C ALA A 108 28.30 -0.85 14.97
N ALA A 109 27.59 -0.36 15.99
CA ALA A 109 28.17 -0.07 17.29
C ALA A 109 28.76 -1.33 17.96
N VAL A 110 28.03 -2.44 17.92
CA VAL A 110 28.49 -3.73 18.46
C VAL A 110 29.74 -4.24 17.73
N GLN A 111 29.78 -4.15 16.40
CA GLN A 111 30.96 -4.56 15.64
C GLN A 111 32.17 -3.69 15.97
N LYS A 112 31.99 -2.37 16.10
CA LYS A 112 33.05 -1.46 16.54
C LYS A 112 33.57 -1.80 17.93
N ALA A 113 32.68 -2.12 18.87
CA ALA A 113 33.07 -2.53 20.22
C ALA A 113 33.82 -3.87 20.26
N LYS A 114 33.44 -4.83 19.39
CA LYS A 114 34.15 -6.12 19.25
C LYS A 114 35.53 -5.96 18.63
N ALA A 115 35.68 -5.05 17.67
CA ALA A 115 36.96 -4.75 17.02
C ALA A 115 37.90 -3.89 17.89
N ALA A 116 37.37 -3.23 18.93
CA ALA A 116 38.18 -2.46 19.83
C ALA A 116 39.18 -3.38 20.59
N PRO A 117 40.47 -3.00 20.68
CA PRO A 117 41.43 -3.78 21.43
C PRO A 117 40.97 -3.89 22.88
N LYS A 118 41.03 -5.11 23.44
CA LYS A 118 40.79 -5.32 24.86
C LYS A 118 41.84 -4.52 25.63
N GLY A 119 41.43 -3.40 26.22
CA GLY A 119 42.29 -2.63 27.12
C GLY A 119 42.89 -3.56 28.18
N ARG A 120 44.13 -3.29 28.57
CA ARG A 120 44.79 -4.01 29.68
C ARG A 120 43.82 -4.05 30.86
N ARG A 121 43.43 -5.25 31.30
CA ARG A 121 42.66 -5.42 32.54
C ARG A 121 43.43 -4.69 33.62
N ALA A 122 42.79 -3.72 34.29
CA ALA A 122 43.36 -3.13 35.49
C ALA A 122 43.73 -4.29 36.44
N PRO A 123 44.95 -4.32 37.00
CA PRO A 123 45.31 -5.36 37.94
C PRO A 123 44.28 -5.36 39.07
N LYS A 124 43.78 -6.54 39.45
CA LYS A 124 42.89 -6.72 40.60
C LYS A 124 43.66 -6.28 41.86
N GLY A 125 43.58 -4.99 42.19
CA GLY A 125 44.07 -4.46 43.44
C GLY A 125 43.20 -5.00 44.57
N ARG A 126 43.77 -5.84 45.43
CA ARG A 126 43.17 -6.20 46.72
C ARG A 126 43.07 -4.91 47.55
N PRO A 127 41.91 -4.57 48.14
CA PRO A 127 41.83 -3.47 49.09
C PRO A 127 42.79 -3.75 50.25
N GLN A 128 43.74 -2.85 50.50
CA GLN A 128 44.53 -2.88 51.74
C GLN A 128 43.74 -2.08 52.76
N HIS A 129 43.18 -2.78 53.75
CA HIS A 129 42.59 -2.15 54.92
C HIS A 129 43.72 -1.72 55.87
N PRO A 130 43.63 -0.52 56.48
CA PRO A 130 44.51 -0.13 57.58
C PRO A 130 44.27 -0.97 58.84
#